data_AF-A0A353GMX6-F1
#
_entry.id   AF-A0A353GMX6-F1
#
_cell.length_a   1.000
_cell.length_b   1.000
_cell.length_c   1.000
_cell.angle_alpha   90.00
_cell.angle_beta   90.00
_cell.angle_gamma   90.00
#
_symmetry.space_group_name_H-M   'P 1'
#
loop_
_entity.id
_entity.type
_entity.pdbx_description
1 polymer ?
#
loop_
_entity_poly.entity_id
_entity_poly.type
_entity_poly.pdbx_seq_one_letter_code
_entity_poly.pdbx_strand_id
1 'polypeptide(L)'
;MLRRYSQILRDAISDRTIEAETELLTKEPRYRELNVKLCELLDTIERNLPPEMQHLIFELDNLMTEQGTLETRTMYEQGLNDRFNLERFWIKILGMRSKKSGKEESKNRFY
;
A
#
# COMPACT_ATOMS: atom_id res chain seq x y z
N MET A 1 15.53 -17.72 6.57
CA MET A 1 14.06 -17.84 6.44
C MET A 1 13.35 -16.49 6.30
N LEU A 2 13.58 -15.50 7.18
CA LEU A 2 12.90 -14.19 7.14
C LEU A 2 13.00 -13.45 5.78
N ARG A 3 14.16 -13.48 5.10
CA ARG A 3 14.34 -12.87 3.76
C ARG A 3 13.44 -13.48 2.66
N ARG A 4 13.09 -14.76 2.78
CA ARG A 4 12.27 -15.45 1.77
C ARG A 4 10.79 -15.09 1.92
N TYR A 5 10.33 -14.97 3.17
CA TYR A 5 8.97 -14.49 3.46
C TYR A 5 8.79 -13.00 3.11
N SER A 6 9.81 -12.16 3.30
CA SER A 6 9.74 -10.75 2.87
C SER A 6 9.66 -10.58 1.36
N GLN A 7 10.28 -11.48 0.59
CA GLN A 7 10.17 -11.44 -0.88
C GLN A 7 8.77 -11.84 -1.33
N ILE A 8 8.25 -12.98 -0.84
CA ILE A 8 6.91 -13.47 -1.19
C ILE A 8 5.82 -12.44 -0.87
N LEU A 9 5.93 -11.74 0.25
CA LEU A 9 4.98 -10.68 0.61
C LEU A 9 5.10 -9.45 -0.28
N ARG A 10 6.32 -9.09 -0.70
CA ARG A 10 6.54 -7.98 -1.63
C ARG A 10 5.92 -8.28 -2.97
N ASP A 11 6.14 -9.49 -3.47
CA ASP A 11 5.59 -9.95 -4.75
C ASP A 11 4.05 -9.98 -4.68
N ALA A 12 3.45 -10.54 -3.62
CA ALA A 12 1.99 -10.58 -3.46
C ALA A 12 1.33 -9.20 -3.36
N ILE A 13 1.97 -8.24 -2.68
CA ILE A 13 1.45 -6.86 -2.61
C ILE A 13 1.57 -6.19 -3.99
N SER A 14 2.71 -6.36 -4.68
CA SER A 14 2.91 -5.84 -6.03
C SER A 14 1.87 -6.39 -7.01
N ASP A 15 1.65 -7.70 -7.00
CA ASP A 15 0.68 -8.37 -7.87
C ASP A 15 -0.74 -7.83 -7.62
N ARG A 16 -1.10 -7.62 -6.34
CA ARG A 16 -2.42 -7.10 -5.99
C ARG A 16 -2.61 -5.64 -6.36
N THR A 17 -1.57 -4.81 -6.25
CA THR A 17 -1.58 -3.43 -6.72
C THR A 17 -1.81 -3.39 -8.23
N ILE A 18 -1.08 -4.22 -8.99
CA ILE A 18 -1.24 -4.33 -10.45
C ILE A 18 -2.67 -4.77 -10.80
N GLU A 19 -3.20 -5.81 -10.14
CA GLU A 19 -4.57 -6.27 -10.39
C GLU A 19 -5.61 -5.17 -10.10
N ALA A 20 -5.46 -4.44 -9.00
CA ALA A 20 -6.36 -3.34 -8.66
C ALA A 20 -6.33 -2.23 -9.72
N GLU A 21 -5.14 -1.82 -10.14
CA GLU A 21 -4.96 -0.73 -11.12
C GLU A 21 -5.40 -1.13 -12.52
N THR A 22 -5.01 -2.32 -12.97
CA THR A 22 -5.17 -2.73 -14.37
C THR A 22 -6.46 -3.49 -14.63
N GLU A 23 -7.00 -4.23 -13.67
CA GLU A 23 -8.15 -5.10 -13.88
C GLU A 23 -9.44 -4.61 -13.21
N LEU A 24 -9.34 -3.86 -12.13
CA LEU A 24 -10.51 -3.35 -11.40
C LEU A 24 -10.84 -1.92 -11.83
N LEU A 25 -9.88 -1.00 -11.73
CA LEU A 25 -10.12 0.42 -12.05
C LEU A 25 -10.45 0.64 -13.53
N THR A 26 -9.80 -0.06 -14.45
CA THR A 26 -10.06 0.08 -15.89
C THR A 26 -11.47 -0.37 -16.30
N LYS A 27 -12.09 -1.25 -15.52
CA LYS A 27 -13.47 -1.74 -15.77
C LYS A 27 -14.52 -0.80 -15.17
N GLU A 28 -14.15 0.02 -14.19
CA GLU A 28 -15.05 0.98 -13.55
C GLU A 28 -15.44 2.11 -14.54
N PRO A 29 -16.73 2.24 -14.92
CA PRO A 29 -17.16 3.25 -15.89
C PRO A 29 -16.80 4.67 -15.47
N ARG A 30 -16.99 5.01 -14.19
CA ARG A 30 -16.69 6.35 -13.68
C ARG A 30 -15.19 6.69 -13.77
N TYR A 31 -14.33 5.71 -13.55
CA TYR A 31 -12.88 5.88 -13.70
C TYR A 31 -12.52 6.22 -15.15
N ARG A 32 -13.09 5.49 -16.12
CA ARG A 32 -12.87 5.77 -17.54
C ARG A 32 -13.39 7.16 -17.96
N GLU A 33 -14.57 7.55 -17.50
CA GLU A 33 -15.12 8.89 -17.77
C GLU A 33 -14.24 10.01 -17.22
N LEU A 34 -13.73 9.85 -15.99
CA LEU A 34 -12.80 10.80 -15.40
C LEU A 34 -11.49 10.88 -16.18
N ASN A 35 -10.98 9.73 -16.66
CA ASN A 35 -9.75 9.70 -17.43
C ASN A 35 -9.91 10.42 -18.78
N VAL A 36 -11.03 10.22 -19.48
CA VAL A 36 -11.33 10.97 -20.72
C VAL A 36 -11.37 12.48 -20.45
N LYS A 37 -12.06 12.92 -19.39
CA LYS A 37 -12.11 14.35 -19.02
C LYS A 37 -10.74 14.92 -18.67
N LEU A 38 -9.89 14.14 -18.02
CA LEU A 38 -8.51 14.54 -17.71
C LEU A 38 -7.71 14.77 -18.99
N CYS A 39 -7.78 13.85 -19.96
CA CYS A 39 -7.13 14.03 -21.27
C CYS A 39 -7.63 15.30 -21.98
N GLU A 40 -8.95 15.51 -22.03
CA GLU A 40 -9.54 16.70 -22.67
C GLU A 40 -9.06 18.02 -22.04
N LEU A 41 -8.96 18.05 -20.70
CA LEU A 41 -8.45 19.21 -19.97
C LEU A 41 -6.96 19.42 -20.22
N LEU A 42 -6.16 18.34 -20.24
CA LEU A 42 -4.73 18.43 -20.52
C LEU A 42 -4.47 18.98 -21.93
N ASP A 43 -5.16 18.45 -22.94
CA ASP A 43 -5.12 18.95 -24.33
C ASP A 43 -5.48 20.44 -24.40
N THR A 44 -6.49 20.85 -23.63
CA THR A 44 -6.92 22.25 -23.57
C THR A 44 -5.83 23.12 -22.95
N ILE A 45 -5.19 22.66 -21.88
CA ILE A 45 -4.09 23.37 -21.23
C ILE A 45 -2.91 23.50 -22.21
N GLU A 46 -2.47 22.40 -22.83
CA GLU A 46 -1.35 22.38 -23.77
C GLU A 46 -1.51 23.34 -24.94
N ARG A 47 -2.72 23.42 -25.52
CA ARG A 47 -3.02 24.32 -26.65
C ARG A 47 -3.04 25.80 -26.26
N ASN A 48 -3.39 26.10 -25.02
CA ASN A 48 -3.49 27.47 -24.52
C ASN A 48 -2.23 27.94 -23.80
N LEU A 49 -1.30 27.04 -23.48
CA LEU A 49 -0.06 27.38 -22.81
C LEU A 49 0.94 27.98 -23.82
N PRO A 50 1.57 29.13 -23.51
CA PRO A 50 2.63 29.67 -24.35
C PRO A 50 3.78 28.65 -24.54
N PRO A 51 4.44 28.61 -25.72
CA PRO A 51 5.52 27.65 -26.00
C PRO A 51 6.64 27.67 -24.95
N GLU A 52 6.98 28.85 -24.44
CA GLU A 52 7.99 29.03 -23.40
C GLU A 52 7.62 28.40 -22.06
N MET A 53 6.34 28.10 -21.81
CA MET A 53 5.84 27.49 -20.57
C MET A 53 5.50 26.00 -20.72
N GLN A 54 5.52 25.43 -21.93
CA GLN A 54 5.18 24.02 -22.15
C GLN A 54 6.06 23.05 -21.36
N HIS A 55 7.31 23.43 -21.06
CA HIS A 55 8.19 22.64 -20.19
C HIS A 55 7.63 22.41 -18.78
N LEU A 56 6.79 23.33 -18.27
CA LEU A 56 6.20 23.23 -16.93
C LEU A 56 5.21 22.05 -16.82
N ILE A 57 4.59 21.64 -17.94
CA ILE A 57 3.70 20.47 -17.95
C ILE A 57 4.51 19.21 -17.68
N PHE A 58 5.66 19.06 -18.34
CA PHE A 58 6.58 17.94 -18.12
C PHE A 58 7.21 17.97 -16.73
N GLU A 59 7.58 19.16 -16.22
CA GLU A 59 8.10 19.31 -14.86
C GLU A 59 7.07 18.90 -13.81
N LEU A 60 5.80 19.32 -14.00
CA LEU A 60 4.70 18.93 -13.13
C LEU A 60 4.45 17.41 -13.17
N ASP A 61 4.41 16.80 -14.35
CA ASP A 61 4.19 15.35 -14.51
C ASP A 61 5.31 14.53 -13.84
N ASN A 62 6.56 14.97 -13.97
CA ASN A 62 7.70 14.36 -13.29
C ASN A 62 7.56 14.46 -11.76
N LEU A 63 7.21 15.64 -11.23
CA LEU A 63 7.02 15.84 -9.79
C LEU A 63 5.85 15.00 -9.25
N MET A 64 4.74 14.91 -9.98
CA MET A 64 3.59 14.08 -9.62
C MET A 64 3.95 12.59 -9.61
N THR A 65 4.74 12.14 -10.58
CA THR A 65 5.24 10.74 -10.62
C THR A 65 6.17 10.45 -9.45
N GLU A 66 7.09 11.35 -9.14
CA GLU A 66 8.01 11.21 -7.99
C GLU A 66 7.24 11.19 -6.67
N GLN A 67 6.25 12.09 -6.50
CA GLN A 67 5.37 12.11 -5.34
C GLN A 67 4.58 10.79 -5.22
N GLY A 68 3.93 10.32 -6.28
CA GLY A 68 3.16 9.07 -6.25
C GLY A 68 4.03 7.85 -5.94
N THR A 69 5.28 7.84 -6.42
CA THR A 69 6.27 6.81 -6.09
C THR A 69 6.62 6.85 -4.60
N LEU A 70 6.84 8.04 -4.04
CA LEU A 70 7.14 8.24 -2.64
C LEU A 70 5.97 7.82 -1.74
N GLU A 71 4.74 8.19 -2.09
CA GLU A 71 3.52 7.80 -1.37
C GLU A 71 3.34 6.28 -1.35
N THR A 72 3.43 5.64 -2.52
CA THR A 72 3.33 4.18 -2.64
C THR A 72 4.37 3.47 -1.80
N ARG A 73 5.63 3.93 -1.86
CA ARG A 73 6.72 3.37 -1.05
C ARG A 73 6.46 3.56 0.44
N THR A 74 6.02 4.75 0.86
CA THR A 74 5.75 5.08 2.25
C THR A 74 4.61 4.23 2.80
N MET A 75 3.50 4.10 2.06
CA MET A 75 2.38 3.24 2.43
C MET A 75 2.80 1.77 2.53
N TYR A 76 3.63 1.30 1.60
CA TYR A 76 4.17 -0.06 1.64
C TYR A 76 5.05 -0.30 2.87
N GLU A 77 6.01 0.59 3.14
CA GLU A 77 6.91 0.50 4.30
C GLU A 77 6.12 0.56 5.62
N GLN A 78 5.10 1.43 5.70
CA GLN A 78 4.21 1.53 6.85
C GLN A 78 3.37 0.26 7.03
N GLY A 79 2.79 -0.28 5.96
CA GLY A 79 2.03 -1.53 6.00
C GLY A 79 2.87 -2.72 6.48
N LEU A 80 4.14 -2.80 6.08
CA LEU A 80 5.08 -3.79 6.62
C LEU A 80 5.32 -3.59 8.12
N ASN A 81 5.55 -2.35 8.56
CA ASN A 81 5.78 -2.03 9.96
C ASN A 81 4.54 -2.36 10.83
N ASP A 82 3.35 -2.03 10.35
CA ASP A 82 2.09 -2.33 11.02
C ASP A 82 1.86 -3.83 11.14
N ARG A 83 2.22 -4.62 10.12
CA ARG A 83 2.22 -6.09 10.23
C ARG A 83 3.15 -6.59 11.33
N PHE A 84 4.37 -6.07 11.43
CA PHE A 84 5.30 -6.44 12.52
C PHE A 84 4.73 -6.06 13.89
N ASN A 85 4.07 -4.92 14.00
CA ASN A 85 3.43 -4.47 15.23
C ASN A 85 2.24 -5.36 15.61
N LEU A 86 1.42 -5.77 14.64
CA LEU A 86 0.33 -6.72 14.84
C LEU A 86 0.85 -8.10 15.26
N GLU A 87 1.87 -8.65 14.61
CA GLU A 87 2.48 -9.92 15.01
C GLU A 87 3.04 -9.88 16.44
N ARG A 88 3.73 -8.79 16.81
CA ARG A 88 4.21 -8.56 18.18
C ARG A 88 3.06 -8.48 19.18
N PHE A 89 1.97 -7.80 18.83
CA PHE A 89 0.77 -7.70 19.66
C PHE A 89 0.12 -9.08 19.89
N TRP A 90 -0.04 -9.88 18.83
CA TRP A 90 -0.58 -11.24 18.91
C TRP A 90 0.32 -12.17 19.73
N ILE A 91 1.65 -12.12 19.55
CA ILE A 91 2.61 -12.89 20.38
C ILE A 91 2.49 -12.47 21.86
N LYS A 92 2.33 -11.18 22.15
CA LYS A 92 2.19 -10.69 23.52
C LYS A 92 0.89 -11.18 24.17
N ILE A 93 -0.24 -11.14 23.45
CA ILE A 93 -1.54 -11.61 23.97
C ILE A 93 -1.58 -13.14 24.10
N LEU A 94 -1.18 -13.87 23.07
CA LEU A 94 -1.22 -15.34 23.06
C LEU A 94 -0.14 -15.95 23.97
N GLY A 95 1.04 -15.33 24.04
CA GLY A 95 2.11 -15.69 24.98
C GLY A 95 1.75 -15.41 26.44
N MET A 96 0.90 -14.42 26.72
CA MET A 96 0.36 -14.18 28.07
C MET A 96 -0.72 -15.22 28.46
N ARG A 97 -1.48 -15.77 27.50
CA ARG A 97 -2.45 -16.85 27.77
C ARG A 97 -1.78 -18.17 28.13
N SER A 98 -0.66 -18.52 27.49
CA SER A 98 0.11 -19.73 27.82
C SER A 98 0.72 -19.72 29.23
N LYS A 99 1.13 -18.56 29.76
CA LYS A 99 1.70 -18.45 31.11
C LYS A 99 0.67 -18.43 32.25
N LYS A 100 -0.61 -18.13 31.96
CA LYS A 100 -1.68 -18.15 32.96
C LYS A 100 -2.28 -19.54 33.18
N SER A 101 -2.38 -20.38 32.14
CA SER A 101 -2.91 -21.74 32.30
C SER A 101 -1.99 -22.69 33.10
N GLY A 102 -0.67 -22.46 33.09
CA GLY A 102 0.29 -23.28 33.84
C GLY A 102 0.35 -23.02 35.35
N LYS A 103 -0.32 -21.97 35.87
CA LYS A 103 -0.33 -21.65 37.32
C LYS A 103 -1.59 -22.09 38.06
N GLU A 104 -2.65 -22.51 37.36
CA GLU A 104 -3.86 -23.04 38.00
C GLU A 104 -3.84 -24.57 38.15
N GLU A 105 -3.15 -25.31 37.27
CA GLU A 105 -3.09 -26.78 37.36
C GLU A 105 -2.16 -27.32 38.48
N SER A 106 -1.38 -26.46 39.13
CA SER A 106 -0.47 -26.84 40.22
C SER A 106 -1.06 -26.71 41.62
N LYS A 107 -2.31 -26.25 41.77
CA LYS A 107 -2.98 -26.16 43.08
C LYS A 107 -4.02 -27.25 43.37
N ASN A 108 -4.40 -28.07 42.38
CA ASN A 108 -5.44 -29.11 42.53
C ASN A 108 -4.90 -30.55 42.47
N ARG A 109 -3.65 -30.78 42.89
CA ARG A 109 -3.05 -32.12 42.90
C ARG A 109 -2.59 -32.61 44.27
N PHE A 110 -3.20 -32.08 45.33
CA PHE A 110 -3.08 -32.57 46.70
C PHE A 110 -4.42 -32.37 47.42
N TYR A 111 -5.39 -33.22 47.15
CA TYR A 111 -6.40 -33.72 48.11
C TYR A 111 -6.92 -35.05 47.59
#